data_AF-A0AAD8AHT8-F1
#
_entry.id   AF-A0AAD8AHT8-F1
#
_cell.length_a   1.000
_cell.length_b   1.000
_cell.length_c   1.000
_cell.angle_alpha   90.00
_cell.angle_beta   90.00
_cell.angle_gamma   90.00
#
_symmetry.space_group_name_H-M   'P 1'
#
loop_
_entity.id
_entity.type
_entity.pdbx_description
1 polymer ?
#
loop_
_entity_poly.entity_id
_entity_poly.type
_entity_poly.pdbx_seq_one_letter_code
_entity_poly.pdbx_strand_id
1 'polypeptide(L)'
;MKLLLMLQEDPRDPPDPPEPPGGSDQVTLNFLGAQTLLHSKRFSCHICDPPNCSFLRTCSAALQCWKSRVRDTNGEERLSRGCITVPEQIPMYCSVSSFTSSNGHMKRHTEGQYAIQCCAEDFCNNGTFPELPKTVYRGEIPAYPDSTTYIVKLTLAILGPVVILGVVGLLVLFLMRRTHRKRLMAARIMSSDPEPYYTSDDPLRVTATGDSTLREYLEHSLTSGSGSGLPLLIQRTLAKQISLSECIGKGRYGEVWRGVWHGENVAVKIFFSRDEASWKRETEIY
;
A
#
# COMPACT_ATOMS: atom_id res chain seq x y z
N MET A 1 -10.80 -8.21 -36.08
CA MET A 1 -11.00 -7.78 -34.68
C MET A 1 -11.16 -9.03 -33.85
N LYS A 2 -10.31 -9.28 -32.84
CA LYS A 2 -10.38 -10.51 -32.02
C LYS A 2 -11.50 -10.38 -30.99
N LEU A 3 -12.34 -11.41 -30.86
CA LEU A 3 -13.43 -11.47 -29.88
C LEU A 3 -12.93 -12.18 -28.62
N LEU A 4 -13.14 -11.58 -27.46
CA LEU A 4 -12.82 -12.15 -26.16
C LEU A 4 -14.12 -12.30 -25.34
N LEU A 5 -14.36 -13.49 -24.79
CA LEU A 5 -15.54 -13.78 -23.97
C LEU A 5 -15.13 -13.72 -22.49
N MET A 6 -15.77 -12.83 -21.71
CA MET A 6 -15.50 -12.67 -20.28
C MET A 6 -16.74 -12.95 -19.45
N LEU A 7 -16.57 -13.65 -18.32
CA LEU A 7 -17.58 -13.82 -17.29
C LEU A 7 -17.25 -12.87 -16.14
N GLN A 8 -18.18 -12.02 -15.73
CA GLN A 8 -18.00 -11.10 -14.60
C GLN A 8 -18.98 -11.43 -13.47
N GLU A 9 -18.46 -11.51 -12.24
CA GLU A 9 -19.24 -11.72 -11.02
C GLU A 9 -20.14 -10.51 -10.75
N ASP A 10 -21.44 -10.73 -10.52
CA ASP A 10 -22.38 -9.69 -10.11
C ASP A 10 -22.03 -9.22 -8.68
N PRO A 11 -21.92 -7.91 -8.39
CA PRO A 11 -21.65 -7.40 -7.04
C PRO A 11 -22.69 -7.77 -5.95
N ARG A 12 -23.75 -8.52 -6.28
CA ARG A 12 -24.88 -8.83 -5.40
C ARG A 12 -24.92 -10.27 -4.86
N ASP A 13 -23.99 -11.13 -5.24
CA ASP A 13 -23.94 -12.50 -4.72
C ASP A 13 -23.08 -12.57 -3.44
N PRO A 14 -23.62 -12.99 -2.28
CA PRO A 14 -22.83 -13.18 -1.07
C PRO A 14 -21.90 -14.40 -1.19
N PRO A 15 -20.70 -14.36 -0.60
CA PRO A 15 -19.78 -15.50 -0.62
C PRO A 15 -20.33 -16.66 0.22
N ASP A 16 -20.27 -17.87 -0.33
CA ASP A 16 -20.64 -19.11 0.38
C ASP A 16 -19.71 -19.34 1.60
N PRO A 17 -20.26 -19.70 2.78
CA PRO A 17 -19.44 -20.01 3.94
C PRO A 17 -18.70 -21.35 3.78
N PRO A 18 -17.44 -21.45 4.26
CA PRO A 18 -16.71 -22.71 4.22
C PRO A 18 -17.28 -23.74 5.22
N GLU A 19 -17.46 -24.98 4.77
CA GLU A 19 -17.80 -26.12 5.63
C GLU A 19 -16.68 -26.42 6.65
N PRO A 20 -17.02 -26.71 7.92
CA PRO A 20 -16.02 -27.05 8.93
C PRO A 20 -15.60 -28.52 8.79
N PRO A 21 -14.28 -28.83 8.82
CA PRO A 21 -13.83 -30.20 9.00
C PRO A 21 -14.05 -30.63 10.45
N GLY A 22 -14.88 -31.67 10.62
CA GLY A 22 -14.98 -32.41 11.86
C GLY A 22 -13.65 -33.09 12.19
N GLY A 23 -13.18 -32.89 13.41
CA GLY A 23 -11.94 -33.49 13.91
C GLY A 23 -11.89 -33.44 15.43
N SER A 24 -12.34 -34.53 16.04
CA SER A 24 -12.05 -34.89 17.43
C SER A 24 -10.54 -34.91 17.64
N ASP A 25 -10.02 -34.11 18.59
CA ASP A 25 -8.82 -34.37 19.42
C ASP A 25 -8.29 -33.07 20.08
N GLN A 26 -9.07 -32.46 20.99
CA GLN A 26 -8.60 -31.29 21.75
C GLN A 26 -9.00 -31.27 23.24
N VAL A 27 -9.39 -32.42 23.81
CA VAL A 27 -9.85 -32.46 25.22
C VAL A 27 -8.71 -32.64 26.22
N THR A 28 -7.49 -32.98 25.81
CA THR A 28 -6.43 -33.42 26.76
C THR A 28 -5.27 -32.46 27.02
N LEU A 29 -5.28 -31.23 26.48
CA LEU A 29 -4.22 -30.23 26.71
C LEU A 29 -4.67 -28.95 27.45
N ASN A 30 -5.94 -28.83 27.81
CA ASN A 30 -6.47 -27.66 28.53
C ASN A 30 -6.41 -27.78 30.07
N PHE A 31 -6.06 -28.94 30.62
CA PHE A 31 -6.04 -29.15 32.07
C PHE A 31 -4.79 -28.62 32.78
N LEU A 32 -3.69 -28.39 32.06
CA LEU A 32 -2.46 -27.82 32.63
C LEU A 32 -2.43 -26.28 32.62
N GLY A 33 -3.18 -25.63 31.73
CA GLY A 33 -3.27 -24.16 31.64
C GLY A 33 -4.31 -23.53 32.57
N ALA A 34 -5.30 -24.31 33.04
CA ALA A 34 -6.37 -23.80 33.90
C ALA A 34 -5.96 -23.70 35.39
N GLN A 35 -4.95 -24.45 35.83
CA GLN A 35 -4.50 -24.44 37.23
C GLN A 35 -3.58 -23.25 37.57
N THR A 36 -2.89 -22.67 36.58
CA THR A 36 -1.97 -21.53 36.80
C THR A 36 -2.67 -20.18 36.95
N LEU A 37 -3.93 -20.05 36.53
CA LEU A 37 -4.71 -18.81 36.69
C LEU A 37 -5.42 -18.69 38.04
N LEU A 38 -5.56 -19.79 38.80
CA LEU A 38 -6.31 -19.78 40.07
C LEU A 38 -5.49 -19.32 41.29
N HIS A 39 -4.20 -19.04 41.13
CA HIS A 39 -3.29 -18.68 42.24
C HIS A 39 -2.43 -17.44 41.99
N SER A 40 -2.81 -16.56 41.06
CA SER A 40 -2.13 -15.26 40.95
C SER A 40 -2.37 -14.47 42.24
N LYS A 41 -1.33 -14.38 43.08
CA LYS A 41 -1.35 -13.58 44.31
C LYS A 41 -1.86 -12.18 43.95
N ARG A 42 -2.90 -11.75 44.65
CA ARG A 42 -3.50 -10.43 44.46
C ARG A 42 -2.99 -9.47 45.51
N PHE A 43 -2.77 -8.23 45.12
CA PHE A 43 -2.22 -7.18 45.97
C PHE A 43 -3.22 -6.05 46.19
N SER A 44 -3.03 -5.34 47.30
CA SER A 44 -3.67 -4.05 47.55
C SER A 44 -2.73 -2.93 47.15
N CYS A 45 -3.23 -1.89 46.49
CA CYS A 45 -2.41 -0.77 46.02
C CYS A 45 -3.04 0.57 46.42
N HIS A 46 -2.23 1.62 46.44
CA HIS A 46 -2.73 2.98 46.51
C HIS A 46 -3.14 3.50 45.13
N ILE A 47 -4.15 4.36 45.08
CA ILE A 47 -4.60 5.09 43.90
C ILE A 47 -4.62 6.58 44.20
N CYS A 48 -4.13 7.40 43.27
CA CYS A 48 -4.38 8.83 43.28
C CYS A 48 -4.25 9.40 41.87
N ASP A 49 -4.96 10.50 41.66
CA ASP A 49 -4.96 11.21 40.39
C ASP A 49 -4.03 12.43 40.42
N PRO A 50 -3.56 12.90 39.26
CA PRO A 50 -2.87 14.17 39.11
C PRO A 50 -3.65 15.36 39.69
N PRO A 51 -3.00 16.50 39.99
CA PRO A 51 -1.59 16.82 39.71
C PRO A 51 -0.61 16.33 40.78
N ASN A 52 -1.00 16.36 42.06
CA ASN A 52 -0.10 16.15 43.19
C ASN A 52 -0.43 14.93 44.04
N CYS A 53 -1.29 14.02 43.55
CA CYS A 53 -1.68 12.84 44.30
C CYS A 53 -2.34 13.17 45.66
N SER A 54 -3.10 14.26 45.75
CA SER A 54 -3.62 14.82 47.01
C SER A 54 -4.69 13.95 47.67
N PHE A 55 -5.46 13.19 46.88
CA PHE A 55 -6.50 12.31 47.38
C PHE A 55 -6.08 10.85 47.20
N LEU A 56 -5.88 10.17 48.33
CA LEU A 56 -5.41 8.79 48.37
C LEU A 56 -6.59 7.83 48.52
N ARG A 57 -6.77 6.97 47.53
CA ARG A 57 -7.69 5.82 47.56
C ARG A 57 -6.90 4.52 47.58
N THR A 58 -7.61 3.42 47.73
CA THR A 58 -7.04 2.07 47.65
C THR A 58 -7.82 1.21 46.67
N CYS A 59 -7.14 0.25 46.05
CA CYS A 59 -7.77 -0.86 45.35
C CYS A 59 -7.24 -2.17 45.88
N SER A 60 -8.07 -3.20 45.82
CA SER A 60 -7.74 -4.58 46.14
C SER A 60 -7.81 -5.44 44.88
N ALA A 61 -7.39 -6.70 44.99
CA ALA A 61 -7.42 -7.67 43.90
C ALA A 61 -6.52 -7.32 42.68
N ALA A 62 -5.49 -6.49 42.86
CA ALA A 62 -4.57 -6.09 41.80
C ALA A 62 -3.56 -7.19 41.46
N LEU A 63 -3.12 -7.25 40.21
CA LEU A 63 -2.00 -8.08 39.76
C LEU A 63 -0.66 -7.40 40.06
N GLN A 64 -0.59 -6.07 39.90
CA GLN A 64 0.59 -5.24 40.21
C GLN A 64 0.15 -3.82 40.58
N CYS A 65 0.97 -3.14 41.39
CA CYS A 65 0.83 -1.72 41.65
C CYS A 65 1.77 -0.91 40.75
N TRP A 66 1.44 0.35 40.50
CA TRP A 66 2.32 1.28 39.79
C TRP A 66 2.28 2.69 40.42
N LYS A 67 3.35 3.45 40.20
CA LYS A 67 3.45 4.89 40.48
C LYS A 67 4.24 5.56 39.36
N SER A 68 3.84 6.76 38.96
CA SER A 68 4.48 7.50 37.88
C SER A 68 4.61 8.98 38.14
N ARG A 69 5.63 9.57 37.51
CA ARG A 69 5.85 11.00 37.40
C ARG A 69 5.92 11.36 35.93
N VAL A 70 5.17 12.37 35.51
CA VAL A 70 5.13 12.87 34.13
C VAL A 70 5.42 14.35 34.15
N ARG A 71 6.27 14.83 33.24
CA ARG A 71 6.48 16.25 32.98
C ARG A 71 5.98 16.56 31.58
N ASP A 72 5.06 17.50 31.51
CA ASP A 72 4.47 17.99 30.26
C ASP A 72 5.42 18.95 29.53
N THR A 73 5.09 19.33 28.30
CA THR A 73 5.88 20.30 27.50
C THR A 73 6.00 21.67 28.17
N ASN A 74 5.03 22.03 29.02
CA ASN A 74 5.04 23.29 29.77
C ASN A 74 5.93 23.22 31.02
N GLY A 75 6.59 22.10 31.29
CA GLY A 75 7.39 21.86 32.49
C GLY A 75 6.58 21.50 33.73
N GLU A 76 5.24 21.44 33.63
CA GLU A 76 4.36 21.06 34.74
C GLU A 76 4.48 19.56 35.04
N GLU A 77 4.76 19.24 36.30
CA GLU A 77 4.86 17.85 36.76
C GLU A 77 3.53 17.35 37.31
N ARG A 78 3.22 16.10 36.97
CA ARG A 78 2.01 15.40 37.41
C ARG A 78 2.38 14.04 37.99
N LEU A 79 1.85 13.76 39.17
CA LEU A 79 2.09 12.54 39.94
C LEU A 79 0.81 11.72 40.00
N SER A 80 0.93 10.41 39.79
CA SER A 80 -0.20 9.48 39.84
C SER A 80 0.26 8.08 40.22
N ARG A 81 -0.63 7.31 40.86
CA ARG A 81 -0.39 5.90 41.19
C ARG A 81 -1.68 5.11 41.08
N GLY A 82 -1.56 3.80 40.89
CA GLY A 82 -2.72 2.93 40.78
C GLY A 82 -2.37 1.45 40.83
N CYS A 83 -3.34 0.65 40.41
CA CYS A 83 -3.24 -0.79 40.27
C CYS A 83 -3.53 -1.22 38.84
N ILE A 84 -2.98 -2.38 38.49
CA ILE A 84 -3.28 -3.13 37.29
C ILE A 84 -4.09 -4.35 37.70
N THR A 85 -5.33 -4.47 37.25
CA THR A 85 -6.23 -5.59 37.58
C THR A 85 -6.34 -6.61 36.44
N VAL A 86 -5.94 -6.21 35.23
CA VAL A 86 -6.10 -6.94 33.98
C VAL A 86 -4.71 -7.23 33.39
N PRO A 87 -4.35 -8.49 33.06
CA PRO A 87 -3.00 -8.85 32.60
C PRO A 87 -2.54 -8.09 31.35
N GLU A 88 -3.47 -7.79 30.44
CA GLU A 88 -3.22 -7.07 29.20
C GLU A 88 -2.71 -5.63 29.41
N GLN A 89 -2.95 -5.05 30.60
CA GLN A 89 -2.48 -3.70 30.95
C GLN A 89 -1.04 -3.68 31.48
N ILE A 90 -0.51 -4.81 31.97
CA ILE A 90 0.86 -4.91 32.49
C ILE A 90 1.89 -4.39 31.48
N PRO A 91 1.91 -4.82 30.20
CA PRO A 91 2.86 -4.30 29.22
C PRO A 91 2.67 -2.81 28.89
N MET A 92 1.49 -2.23 29.14
CA MET A 92 1.25 -0.80 28.87
C MET A 92 1.86 0.10 29.95
N TYR A 93 1.89 -0.34 31.20
CA TYR A 93 2.41 0.44 32.33
C TYR A 93 3.84 0.05 32.72
N CYS A 94 4.22 -1.22 32.56
CA CYS A 94 5.42 -1.75 33.20
C CYS A 94 6.52 -2.18 32.21
N SER A 95 6.31 -2.08 30.89
CA SER A 95 7.33 -2.46 29.91
C SER A 95 8.43 -1.40 29.75
N VAL A 96 8.09 -0.12 29.89
CA VAL A 96 9.02 1.01 29.76
C VAL A 96 9.05 1.80 31.06
N SER A 97 10.14 1.69 31.83
CA SER A 97 10.29 2.37 33.12
C SER A 97 10.47 3.88 33.01
N SER A 98 11.00 4.37 31.90
CA SER A 98 11.13 5.80 31.67
C SER A 98 11.30 6.14 30.19
N PHE A 99 10.90 7.35 29.82
CA PHE A 99 11.00 7.87 28.48
C PHE A 99 11.40 9.34 28.52
N THR A 100 12.30 9.70 27.61
CA THR A 100 12.67 11.08 27.31
C THR A 100 12.62 11.26 25.79
N SER A 101 11.98 12.33 25.32
CA SER A 101 11.90 12.64 23.89
C SER A 101 13.21 13.27 23.35
N SER A 102 14.37 12.80 23.81
CA SER A 102 15.67 13.42 23.52
C SER A 102 16.58 12.58 22.60
N ASN A 103 16.03 11.69 21.78
CA ASN A 103 16.84 10.98 20.78
C ASN A 103 16.53 11.51 19.37
N GLY A 104 17.55 12.18 18.83
CA GLY A 104 17.63 12.84 17.53
C GLY A 104 16.68 12.31 16.47
N HIS A 105 15.60 13.05 16.25
CA HIS A 105 15.04 13.47 14.96
C HIS A 105 13.84 14.33 15.32
N MET A 106 14.06 15.64 15.26
CA MET A 106 13.13 16.73 15.53
C MET A 106 11.68 16.43 15.07
N LYS A 107 10.86 15.88 15.97
CA LYS A 107 9.40 16.03 15.94
C LYS A 107 9.08 17.15 16.91
N ARG A 108 8.82 18.35 16.36
CA ARG A 108 8.72 19.65 17.07
C ARG A 108 7.60 19.78 18.12
N HIS A 109 6.98 18.70 18.62
CA HIS A 109 5.80 18.82 19.50
C HIS A 109 5.68 17.77 20.61
N THR A 110 6.71 16.99 20.95
CA THR A 110 6.59 15.95 22.00
C THR A 110 7.70 16.02 23.04
N GLU A 111 8.00 17.18 23.60
CA GLU A 111 8.98 17.34 24.71
C GLU A 111 8.47 16.85 26.07
N GLY A 112 7.76 15.72 26.10
CA GLY A 112 7.28 15.10 27.34
C GLY A 112 8.30 14.11 27.92
N GLN A 113 8.38 14.06 29.24
CA GLN A 113 9.13 13.01 29.96
C GLN A 113 8.17 12.24 30.87
N TYR A 114 8.34 10.93 30.95
CA TYR A 114 7.64 10.13 31.97
C TYR A 114 8.56 9.10 32.59
N ALA A 115 8.29 8.78 33.85
CA ALA A 115 8.90 7.67 34.56
C ALA A 115 7.80 6.91 35.32
N ILE A 116 7.83 5.59 35.23
CA ILE A 116 6.87 4.69 35.86
C ILE A 116 7.60 3.53 36.53
N GLN A 117 7.14 3.18 37.72
CA GLN A 117 7.68 2.09 38.51
C GLN A 117 6.53 1.16 38.90
N CYS A 118 6.68 -0.12 38.58
CA CYS A 118 5.75 -1.18 38.95
C CYS A 118 6.34 -2.08 40.05
N CYS A 119 5.48 -2.66 40.87
CA CYS A 119 5.85 -3.59 41.95
C CYS A 119 4.70 -4.55 42.27
N ALA A 120 5.01 -5.69 42.91
CA ALA A 120 4.08 -6.79 43.14
C ALA A 120 4.04 -7.19 44.64
N GLU A 121 3.72 -6.21 45.49
CA GLU A 121 3.57 -6.35 46.94
C GLU A 121 2.44 -5.45 47.45
N ASP A 122 1.87 -5.75 48.62
CA ASP A 122 0.81 -4.94 49.21
C ASP A 122 1.32 -3.53 49.55
N PHE A 123 0.63 -2.52 49.01
CA PHE A 123 0.91 -1.09 49.14
C PHE A 123 2.34 -0.69 48.75
N CYS A 124 2.99 -1.46 47.87
CA CYS A 124 4.37 -1.23 47.45
C CYS A 124 4.57 0.07 46.66
N ASN A 125 3.50 0.62 46.08
CA ASN A 125 3.50 1.93 45.42
C ASN A 125 3.35 3.10 46.41
N ASN A 126 3.63 2.87 47.69
CA ASN A 126 3.83 3.92 48.68
C ASN A 126 5.22 4.59 48.52
N GLY A 127 5.39 5.72 49.20
CA GLY A 127 6.64 6.49 49.23
C GLY A 127 6.81 7.43 48.03
N THR A 128 8.06 7.67 47.66
CA THR A 128 8.45 8.65 46.65
C THR A 128 8.17 8.17 45.22
N PHE A 129 7.86 9.10 44.32
CA PHE A 129 7.68 8.84 42.90
C PHE A 129 9.03 8.69 42.18
N PRO A 130 9.08 7.93 41.06
CA PRO A 130 10.30 7.77 40.29
C PRO A 130 10.83 9.12 39.77
N GLU A 131 12.15 9.24 39.68
CA GLU A 131 12.79 10.42 39.12
C GLU A 131 12.67 10.42 37.59
N LEU A 132 12.42 11.59 37.01
CA LEU A 132 12.41 11.75 35.56
C LEU A 132 13.84 11.62 35.03
N PRO A 133 14.04 11.01 33.84
CA PRO A 133 15.35 10.96 33.21
C PRO A 133 15.94 12.36 33.09
N LYS A 134 17.18 12.53 33.57
CA LYS A 134 17.91 13.79 33.40
C LYS A 134 18.01 14.08 31.91
N THR A 135 17.57 15.27 31.50
CA THR A 135 17.87 15.78 30.17
C THR A 135 19.39 15.90 30.08
N VAL A 136 20.04 14.97 29.38
CA VAL A 136 21.42 15.16 28.97
C VAL A 136 21.37 16.21 27.87
N TYR A 137 21.29 17.49 28.27
CA TYR A 137 21.83 18.55 27.45
C TYR A 137 23.31 18.22 27.36
N ARG A 138 23.71 17.55 26.29
CA ARG A 138 25.11 17.42 25.93
C ARG A 138 25.59 18.87 25.77
N GLY A 139 26.23 19.37 26.82
CA GLY A 139 26.98 20.61 26.77
C GLY A 139 27.93 20.54 25.58
N GLU A 140 28.11 21.70 24.95
CA GLU A 140 28.64 21.89 23.60
C GLU A 140 27.64 21.46 22.51
N ILE A 141 26.82 22.43 22.11
CA ILE A 141 26.43 22.58 20.72
C ILE A 141 27.75 22.70 19.94
N PRO A 142 28.19 21.72 19.13
CA PRO A 142 29.04 22.09 18.01
C PRO A 142 28.13 22.99 17.16
N ALA A 143 28.57 24.22 16.87
CA ALA A 143 27.91 25.09 15.92
C ALA A 143 27.43 24.24 14.75
N TYR A 144 26.11 24.15 14.61
CA TYR A 144 25.39 23.33 13.64
C TYR A 144 26.19 23.08 12.35
N PRO A 145 26.78 21.87 12.15
CA PRO A 145 27.22 21.49 10.83
C PRO A 145 25.96 21.06 10.06
N ASP A 146 25.83 21.51 8.81
CA ASP A 146 24.86 21.03 7.80
C ASP A 146 23.53 21.78 7.55
N SER A 147 23.38 23.09 7.80
CA SER A 147 22.32 23.86 7.05
C SER A 147 22.63 23.81 5.58
N THR A 148 23.87 24.14 5.26
CA THR A 148 24.37 24.29 3.90
C THR A 148 24.23 22.97 3.16
N THR A 149 24.62 21.86 3.78
CA THR A 149 24.56 20.53 3.18
C THR A 149 23.12 20.04 2.99
N TYR A 150 22.21 20.33 3.92
CA TYR A 150 20.78 20.03 3.76
C TYR A 150 20.14 20.89 2.67
N ILE A 151 20.40 22.20 2.67
CA ILE A 151 19.89 23.14 1.67
C ILE A 151 20.41 22.75 0.28
N VAL A 152 21.69 22.43 0.14
CA VAL A 152 22.29 22.01 -1.14
C VAL A 152 21.69 20.68 -1.63
N LYS A 153 21.45 19.71 -0.74
CA LYS A 153 20.76 18.47 -1.12
C LYS A 153 19.34 18.73 -1.61
N LEU A 154 18.61 19.60 -0.92
CA LEU A 154 17.22 19.92 -1.26
C LEU A 154 17.13 20.74 -2.55
N THR A 155 18.04 21.68 -2.78
CA THR A 155 18.11 22.44 -4.04
C THR A 155 18.48 21.56 -5.22
N LEU A 156 19.44 20.64 -5.08
CA LEU A 156 19.79 19.68 -6.13
C LEU A 156 18.65 18.72 -6.47
N ALA A 157 17.91 18.24 -5.46
CA ALA A 157 16.77 17.36 -5.67
C ALA A 157 15.62 18.01 -6.47
N ILE A 158 15.47 19.33 -6.38
CA ILE A 158 14.42 20.09 -7.07
C ILE A 158 14.91 20.62 -8.43
N LEU A 159 16.06 21.29 -8.44
CA LEU A 159 16.60 21.90 -9.67
C LEU A 159 17.14 20.87 -10.66
N GLY A 160 17.68 19.74 -10.17
CA GLY A 160 18.22 18.68 -11.01
C GLY A 160 17.20 18.16 -12.04
N PRO A 161 16.02 17.67 -11.60
CA PRO A 161 14.98 17.20 -12.52
C PRO A 161 14.50 18.27 -13.50
N VAL A 162 14.35 19.52 -13.06
CA VAL A 162 13.89 20.63 -13.92
C VAL A 162 14.88 20.91 -15.05
N VAL A 163 16.18 20.94 -14.73
CA VAL A 163 17.23 21.15 -15.74
C VAL A 163 17.28 19.98 -16.72
N ILE A 164 17.19 18.74 -16.22
CA ILE A 164 17.18 17.53 -17.08
C ILE A 164 16.00 17.56 -18.06
N LEU A 165 14.79 17.85 -17.56
CA LEU A 165 13.59 17.96 -18.41
C LEU A 165 13.73 19.09 -19.44
N GLY A 166 14.33 20.22 -19.05
CA GLY A 166 14.64 21.33 -19.97
C GLY A 166 15.60 20.92 -21.09
N VAL A 167 16.70 20.23 -20.76
CA VAL A 167 17.69 19.75 -21.74
C VAL A 167 17.07 18.71 -22.69
N VAL A 168 16.29 17.76 -22.17
CA VAL A 168 15.57 16.78 -23.00
C VAL A 168 14.58 17.48 -23.93
N GLY A 169 13.81 18.45 -23.42
CA GLY A 169 12.90 19.25 -24.23
C GLY A 169 13.62 20.00 -25.36
N LEU A 170 14.75 20.66 -25.07
CA LEU A 170 15.57 21.35 -26.07
C LEU A 170 16.14 20.38 -27.11
N LEU A 171 16.59 19.19 -26.70
CA LEU A 171 17.08 18.16 -27.60
C LEU A 171 15.97 17.68 -28.55
N VAL A 172 14.78 17.41 -28.03
CA VAL A 172 13.61 17.03 -28.84
C VAL A 172 13.27 18.14 -29.83
N LEU A 173 13.19 19.39 -29.39
CA LEU A 173 12.93 20.53 -30.28
C LEU A 173 14.03 20.69 -31.35
N PHE A 174 15.29 20.47 -31.00
CA PHE A 174 16.40 20.50 -31.95
C PHE A 174 16.29 19.38 -32.99
N LEU A 175 16.01 18.15 -32.55
CA LEU A 175 15.80 17.00 -33.44
C LEU A 175 14.60 17.22 -34.36
N MET A 176 13.47 17.72 -33.82
CA MET A 176 12.29 18.08 -34.60
C MET A 176 12.59 19.18 -35.62
N ARG A 177 13.31 20.24 -35.23
CA ARG A 177 13.71 21.30 -36.18
C ARG A 177 14.66 20.76 -37.24
N ARG A 178 15.58 19.85 -36.89
CA ARG A 178 16.52 19.24 -37.83
C ARG A 178 15.80 18.31 -38.80
N THR A 179 14.88 17.47 -38.33
CA THR A 179 14.08 16.59 -39.20
C THR A 179 13.14 17.41 -40.08
N HIS A 180 12.51 18.46 -39.54
CA HIS A 180 11.69 19.38 -40.31
C HIS A 180 12.49 20.09 -41.41
N ARG A 181 13.68 20.63 -41.09
CA ARG A 181 14.56 21.23 -42.10
C ARG A 181 15.03 20.22 -43.15
N LYS A 182 15.38 18.99 -42.74
CA LYS A 182 15.72 17.91 -43.68
C LYS A 182 14.54 17.56 -44.58
N ARG A 183 13.32 17.46 -44.04
CA ARG A 183 12.09 17.23 -44.81
C ARG A 183 11.82 18.37 -45.78
N LEU A 184 12.01 19.62 -45.36
CA LEU A 184 11.88 20.80 -46.24
C LEU A 184 12.94 20.83 -47.35
N MET A 185 14.19 20.46 -47.05
CA MET A 185 15.25 20.35 -48.06
C MET A 185 14.98 19.20 -49.04
N ALA A 186 14.56 18.03 -48.54
CA ALA A 186 14.17 16.90 -49.38
C ALA A 186 12.94 17.23 -50.26
N ALA A 187 11.95 17.95 -49.71
CA ALA A 187 10.80 18.45 -50.47
C ALA A 187 11.20 19.48 -51.54
N ARG A 188 12.18 20.35 -51.26
CA ARG A 188 12.73 21.31 -52.24
C ARG A 188 13.54 20.63 -53.35
N ILE A 189 14.26 19.55 -53.04
CA ILE A 189 15.00 18.77 -54.04
C ILE A 189 14.03 18.00 -54.93
N MET A 190 12.96 17.43 -54.37
CA MET A 190 11.90 16.74 -55.12
C MET A 190 11.04 17.69 -55.98
N SER A 191 10.91 18.98 -55.59
CA SER A 191 10.26 19.99 -56.43
C SER A 191 11.15 20.58 -57.52
N SER A 192 12.43 20.19 -57.59
CA SER A 192 13.40 20.71 -58.57
C SER A 192 13.63 19.75 -59.74
N ASP A 193 12.85 18.68 -59.85
CA ASP A 193 12.79 17.82 -61.03
C ASP A 193 11.48 18.09 -61.78
N PRO A 194 11.50 18.89 -62.87
CA PRO A 194 10.34 19.09 -63.72
C PRO A 194 10.37 18.06 -64.84
N GLU A 195 9.67 16.94 -64.69
CA GLU A 195 9.11 16.22 -65.84
C GLU A 195 7.72 15.65 -65.48
N PRO A 196 6.63 16.16 -66.08
CA PRO A 196 5.26 15.80 -65.75
C PRO A 196 4.70 14.78 -66.76
N TYR A 197 4.37 13.55 -66.35
CA TYR A 197 3.54 12.67 -67.17
C TYR A 197 2.73 11.65 -66.35
N TYR A 198 1.40 11.85 -66.33
CA TYR A 198 0.26 10.93 -66.11
C TYR A 198 0.36 9.77 -65.09
N THR A 199 -0.45 9.80 -64.01
CA THR A 199 -1.76 9.11 -63.91
C THR A 199 -2.37 9.21 -62.48
N SER A 200 -3.55 9.84 -62.40
CA SER A 200 -4.76 9.54 -61.60
C SER A 200 -4.68 8.92 -60.17
N ASP A 201 -5.23 9.69 -59.22
CA ASP A 201 -6.26 9.35 -58.22
C ASP A 201 -6.05 8.21 -57.19
N ASP A 202 -5.80 8.59 -55.92
CA ASP A 202 -6.71 8.40 -54.75
C ASP A 202 -5.92 8.51 -53.39
N PRO A 203 -6.26 9.41 -52.45
CA PRO A 203 -5.45 9.67 -51.27
C PRO A 203 -6.00 8.99 -50.00
N LEU A 204 -5.74 7.69 -49.77
CA LEU A 204 -5.83 7.08 -48.42
C LEU A 204 -5.25 5.66 -48.36
N ARG A 205 -3.94 5.52 -48.14
CA ARG A 205 -3.34 4.28 -47.63
C ARG A 205 -2.49 4.56 -46.41
N VAL A 206 -3.12 4.38 -45.25
CA VAL A 206 -2.43 4.11 -43.98
C VAL A 206 -1.80 2.72 -44.12
N THR A 207 -0.49 2.65 -44.28
CA THR A 207 0.24 1.37 -44.30
C THR A 207 0.26 0.81 -42.88
N ALA A 208 -0.22 -0.43 -42.76
CA ALA A 208 -0.41 -1.18 -41.53
C ALA A 208 0.86 -1.32 -40.66
N THR A 209 0.73 -0.99 -39.38
CA THR A 209 1.58 -1.53 -38.30
C THR A 209 0.72 -2.53 -37.53
N GLY A 210 0.86 -3.83 -37.81
CA GLY A 210 0.03 -4.84 -37.11
C GLY A 210 0.36 -6.32 -37.33
N ASP A 211 1.40 -6.71 -38.06
CA ASP A 211 1.56 -8.11 -38.50
C ASP A 211 2.79 -8.86 -37.94
N SER A 212 3.16 -8.68 -36.67
CA SER A 212 4.21 -9.56 -36.12
C SER A 212 4.05 -9.97 -34.65
N THR A 213 3.77 -9.05 -33.73
CA THR A 213 3.95 -9.34 -32.30
C THR A 213 2.86 -10.21 -31.68
N LEU A 214 1.59 -9.99 -32.05
CA LEU A 214 0.47 -10.69 -31.41
C LEU A 214 0.28 -12.12 -31.98
N ARG A 215 0.53 -12.30 -33.28
CA ARG A 215 0.48 -13.62 -33.92
C ARG A 215 1.60 -14.52 -33.38
N GLU A 216 2.81 -13.99 -33.21
CA GLU A 216 3.96 -14.73 -32.69
C GLU A 216 3.76 -15.18 -31.24
N TYR A 217 3.11 -14.38 -30.38
CA TYR A 217 2.80 -14.76 -28.99
C TYR A 217 1.73 -15.87 -28.90
N LEU A 218 0.73 -15.83 -29.80
CA LEU A 218 -0.30 -16.88 -29.88
C LEU A 218 0.23 -18.17 -30.52
N GLU A 219 1.09 -18.08 -31.54
CA GLU A 219 1.69 -19.24 -32.20
C GLU A 219 2.72 -19.97 -31.32
N HIS A 220 3.50 -19.25 -30.50
CA HIS A 220 4.38 -19.86 -29.50
C HIS A 220 3.61 -20.65 -28.43
N SER A 221 2.33 -20.32 -28.22
CA SER A 221 1.45 -21.06 -27.31
C SER A 221 0.81 -22.29 -27.95
N LEU A 222 0.94 -22.47 -29.28
CA LEU A 222 0.28 -23.52 -30.07
C LEU A 222 1.23 -24.65 -30.56
N THR A 223 2.53 -24.60 -30.24
CA THR A 223 3.54 -25.53 -30.83
C THR A 223 4.04 -26.67 -29.91
N SER A 224 3.53 -26.84 -28.69
CA SER A 224 3.82 -28.07 -27.91
C SER A 224 2.63 -29.04 -27.97
N GLY A 225 2.79 -30.08 -28.79
CA GLY A 225 1.74 -31.02 -29.14
C GLY A 225 1.15 -31.85 -27.99
N SER A 226 -0.16 -31.76 -27.84
CA SER A 226 -1.13 -32.87 -27.71
C SER A 226 -2.52 -32.25 -27.50
N GLY A 227 -3.48 -32.59 -28.36
CA GLY A 227 -4.75 -31.88 -28.52
C GLY A 227 -5.52 -31.63 -27.21
N SER A 228 -5.76 -30.36 -26.91
CA SER A 228 -6.87 -29.82 -26.11
C SER A 228 -6.78 -28.30 -26.17
N GLY A 229 -7.91 -27.60 -26.12
CA GLY A 229 -8.02 -26.16 -26.41
C GLY A 229 -7.11 -25.24 -25.61
N LEU A 230 -7.15 -23.95 -25.98
CA LEU A 230 -6.41 -22.85 -25.35
C LEU A 230 -6.35 -23.05 -23.81
N PRO A 231 -5.15 -23.09 -23.18
CA PRO A 231 -5.07 -23.42 -21.76
C PRO A 231 -5.91 -22.43 -20.97
N LEU A 232 -6.82 -22.94 -20.13
CA LEU A 232 -7.73 -22.18 -19.25
C LEU A 232 -7.03 -21.12 -18.37
N LEU A 233 -5.70 -21.15 -18.29
CA LEU A 233 -4.84 -20.20 -17.58
C LEU A 233 -4.57 -18.89 -18.36
N ILE A 234 -4.76 -18.86 -19.68
CA ILE A 234 -4.64 -17.63 -20.49
C ILE A 234 -5.96 -16.84 -20.47
N GLN A 235 -7.12 -17.50 -20.46
CA GLN A 235 -8.41 -16.79 -20.33
C GLN A 235 -8.60 -16.12 -18.95
N ARG A 236 -8.09 -16.71 -17.87
CA ARG A 236 -8.19 -16.12 -16.52
C ARG A 236 -7.30 -14.89 -16.28
N THR A 237 -6.24 -14.69 -17.07
CA THR A 237 -5.29 -13.58 -16.86
C THR A 237 -5.42 -12.46 -17.89
N LEU A 238 -5.90 -12.76 -19.10
CA LEU A 238 -6.12 -11.75 -20.15
C LEU A 238 -7.19 -10.73 -19.78
N ALA A 239 -8.25 -11.15 -19.07
CA ALA A 239 -9.34 -10.25 -18.69
C ALA A 239 -8.88 -9.09 -17.80
N LYS A 240 -7.91 -9.33 -16.91
CA LYS A 240 -7.35 -8.31 -16.01
C LYS A 240 -6.47 -7.29 -16.73
N GLN A 241 -5.98 -7.61 -17.92
CA GLN A 241 -5.03 -6.77 -18.68
C GLN A 241 -5.70 -5.95 -19.79
N ILE A 242 -7.02 -6.07 -19.98
CA ILE A 242 -7.74 -5.36 -21.03
C ILE A 242 -8.37 -4.09 -20.46
N SER A 243 -8.03 -2.95 -21.05
CA SER A 243 -8.66 -1.67 -20.76
C SER A 243 -9.94 -1.53 -21.59
N LEU A 244 -11.10 -1.60 -20.94
CA LEU A 244 -12.40 -1.35 -21.59
C LEU A 244 -12.55 0.15 -21.91
N SER A 245 -13.09 0.46 -23.09
CA SER A 245 -13.27 1.84 -23.57
C SER A 245 -14.76 2.19 -23.72
N GLU A 246 -15.33 1.99 -24.91
CA GLU A 246 -16.74 2.28 -25.20
C GLU A 246 -17.58 1.00 -25.35
N CYS A 247 -18.85 1.05 -24.96
CA CYS A 247 -19.80 -0.02 -25.23
C CYS A 247 -20.22 0.05 -26.71
N ILE A 248 -19.87 -0.98 -27.47
CA ILE A 248 -20.17 -1.07 -28.92
C ILE A 248 -21.60 -1.58 -29.14
N GLY A 249 -22.13 -2.41 -28.24
CA GLY A 249 -23.49 -2.93 -28.37
C GLY A 249 -23.98 -3.67 -27.13
N LYS A 250 -25.31 -3.69 -26.93
CA LYS A 250 -25.96 -4.42 -25.85
C LYS A 250 -26.92 -5.45 -26.43
N GLY A 251 -26.81 -6.69 -25.99
CA GLY A 251 -27.70 -7.78 -26.36
C GLY A 251 -28.41 -8.38 -25.15
N ARG A 252 -29.38 -9.27 -25.40
CA ARG A 252 -30.13 -9.99 -24.35
C ARG A 252 -29.22 -10.82 -23.43
N TYR A 253 -28.09 -11.28 -23.94
CA TYR A 253 -27.22 -12.25 -23.28
C TYR A 253 -25.83 -11.69 -22.94
N GLY A 254 -25.65 -10.36 -22.98
CA GLY A 254 -24.38 -9.72 -22.64
C GLY A 254 -24.15 -8.39 -23.36
N GLU A 255 -23.13 -7.67 -22.91
CA GLU A 255 -22.70 -6.41 -23.51
C GLU A 255 -21.39 -6.60 -24.27
N VAL A 256 -21.28 -5.99 -25.45
CA VAL A 256 -20.07 -5.96 -26.26
C VAL A 256 -19.39 -4.62 -26.09
N TRP A 257 -18.15 -4.66 -25.66
CA TRP A 257 -17.30 -3.53 -25.38
C TRP A 257 -16.10 -3.51 -26.32
N ARG A 258 -15.63 -2.30 -26.62
CA ARG A 258 -14.33 -2.09 -27.25
C ARG A 258 -13.26 -2.12 -26.16
N GLY A 259 -12.34 -3.08 -26.23
CA GLY A 259 -11.17 -3.15 -25.35
C GLY A 259 -9.89 -2.76 -26.06
N VAL A 260 -8.89 -2.33 -25.29
CA VAL A 260 -7.50 -2.19 -25.75
C VAL A 260 -6.63 -3.15 -24.95
N TRP A 261 -5.89 -4.01 -25.66
CA TRP A 261 -4.91 -4.92 -25.08
C TRP A 261 -3.55 -4.68 -25.73
N HIS A 262 -2.54 -4.30 -24.95
CA HIS A 262 -1.19 -3.95 -25.44
C HIS A 262 -1.16 -2.98 -26.65
N GLY A 263 -2.12 -2.06 -26.73
CA GLY A 263 -2.22 -1.07 -27.82
C GLY A 263 -3.03 -1.53 -29.03
N GLU A 264 -3.54 -2.77 -29.03
CA GLU A 264 -4.42 -3.29 -30.08
C GLU A 264 -5.90 -3.24 -29.69
N ASN A 265 -6.76 -2.91 -30.65
CA ASN A 265 -8.21 -2.88 -30.46
C ASN A 265 -8.78 -4.30 -30.51
N VAL A 266 -9.50 -4.69 -29.45
CA VAL A 266 -10.18 -5.99 -29.31
C VAL A 266 -11.68 -5.79 -29.04
N ALA A 267 -12.50 -6.78 -29.43
CA ALA A 267 -13.91 -6.84 -29.05
C ALA A 267 -14.03 -7.69 -27.79
N VAL A 268 -14.70 -7.20 -26.76
CA VAL A 268 -14.91 -7.94 -25.50
C VAL A 268 -16.40 -8.12 -25.28
N LYS A 269 -16.89 -9.36 -25.26
CA LYS A 269 -18.27 -9.66 -24.90
C LYS A 269 -18.31 -10.13 -23.45
N ILE A 270 -18.98 -9.34 -22.63
CA ILE A 270 -19.09 -9.54 -21.18
C ILE A 270 -20.43 -10.20 -20.88
N PHE A 271 -20.38 -11.35 -20.21
CA PHE A 271 -21.52 -12.09 -19.68
C PHE A 271 -21.55 -11.91 -18.17
N PHE A 272 -22.75 -11.77 -17.60
CA PHE A 272 -22.94 -11.79 -16.15
C PHE A 272 -22.91 -13.24 -15.65
N SER A 273 -22.52 -13.44 -14.38
CA SER A 273 -22.54 -14.75 -13.71
C SER A 273 -23.88 -15.50 -13.88
N ARG A 274 -25.02 -14.78 -13.85
CA ARG A 274 -26.36 -15.37 -14.07
C ARG A 274 -26.54 -16.01 -15.46
N ASP A 275 -25.78 -15.56 -16.46
CA ASP A 275 -25.82 -16.06 -17.83
C ASP A 275 -24.65 -17.00 -18.16
N GLU A 276 -24.02 -17.62 -17.15
CA GLU A 276 -22.89 -18.54 -17.30
C GLU A 276 -23.17 -19.70 -18.28
N ALA A 277 -24.40 -20.23 -18.28
CA ALA A 277 -24.80 -21.27 -19.24
C ALA A 277 -24.75 -20.81 -20.70
N SER A 278 -24.92 -19.51 -20.96
CA SER A 278 -24.79 -18.93 -22.30
C SER A 278 -23.31 -18.69 -22.63
N TRP A 279 -22.52 -18.20 -21.68
CA TRP A 279 -21.07 -18.06 -21.83
C TRP A 279 -20.41 -19.41 -22.16
N LYS A 280 -20.72 -20.47 -21.39
CA LYS A 280 -20.16 -21.81 -21.57
C LYS A 280 -20.40 -22.37 -22.96
N ARG A 281 -21.63 -22.24 -23.47
CA ARG A 281 -21.98 -22.66 -24.84
C ARG A 281 -21.20 -21.87 -25.88
N GLU A 282 -21.05 -20.56 -25.69
CA GLU A 282 -20.37 -19.71 -26.66
C GLU A 282 -18.85 -19.97 -26.67
N THR A 283 -18.23 -20.21 -25.52
CA THR A 283 -16.81 -20.64 -25.42
C THR A 283 -16.54 -22.06 -25.93
N GLU A 284 -17.56 -22.91 -26.04
CA GLU A 284 -17.41 -24.25 -26.62
C GLU A 284 -17.49 -24.20 -28.15
N ILE A 285 -18.18 -23.20 -28.70
CA ILE A 285 -18.34 -23.00 -30.15
C ILE A 285 -17.16 -22.22 -30.76
N TYR A 286 -16.57 -21.28 -30.01
CA TYR A 286 -15.50 -20.38 -30.45
C TYR A 286 -14.16 -20.67 -29.77
#